data_AF-A0ABD3NQ18-F1
#
_entry.id   AF-A0ABD3NQ18-F1
#
_cell.length_a   1.000
_cell.length_b   1.000
_cell.length_c   1.000
_cell.angle_alpha   90.00
_cell.angle_beta   90.00
_cell.angle_gamma   90.00
#
_symmetry.space_group_name_H-M   'P 1'
#
loop_
_entity.id
_entity.type
_entity.pdbx_description
1 polymer ?
#
loop_
_entity_poly.entity_id
_entity_poly.type
_entity_poly.pdbx_seq_one_letter_code
_entity_poly.pdbx_strand_id
1 'polypeptide(L)'
;MPSKLEWSMAILIPLQLTWLSSYLLRADDNTEPEPHHSTKHASYTVLFLLYLFLDSSLGHFFHLWLLIPARYLACHLPGAVVPPRSKRPEEEILWSRQEEETNDSTLSWPRQSDLTNTLPRDWIVVTPTNSCNALQHLHDQRQTKRKGQTVKNGDKACIGTKPPLQTNSQSDESLTHIVRPYYLNHVRGSTRLRHASQRVGAALGTILASFLLCSFTTTWIRLEDDVGLTLHPSMWLDLARGFFVGSFIVTFIFLLELGLGWVRIIGYFDTVDPNENFLINFTWDILFHIGVSINEEVMMRGWMFVLGSRCIGTSSAEWFVDERTAATFAIIMAILLQSTFFAMLHYHSPGSNWVSLMNLFVGGIAASFNFMVAGGTLWLGIGWHFGWNIFMGHVLGRSTSGIPMSCAVLNVVPRPCWNGNSYERYHGGMFGPEQGVLAPLAYVMGTCMMIYMYGLDGLWDYRDGLALQIAKR
;
A
#
# COMPACT_ATOMS: atom_id res chain seq x y z
N MET A 1 -7.23 -7.24 23.79
CA MET A 1 -7.14 -5.78 24.05
C MET A 1 -5.67 -5.40 24.14
N PRO A 2 -5.23 -4.17 23.82
CA PRO A 2 -3.82 -3.85 24.02
C PRO A 2 -3.44 -4.06 25.50
N SER A 3 -2.32 -4.74 25.71
CA SER A 3 -1.75 -5.02 27.01
C SER A 3 -1.27 -3.74 27.70
N LYS A 4 -1.04 -3.81 29.01
CA LYS A 4 -0.45 -2.68 29.75
C LYS A 4 0.92 -2.27 29.19
N LEU A 5 1.71 -3.25 28.71
CA LEU A 5 3.02 -2.98 28.13
C LEU A 5 2.89 -2.24 26.79
N GLU A 6 1.99 -2.67 25.91
CA GLU A 6 1.73 -1.99 24.63
C GLU A 6 1.27 -0.56 24.85
N TRP A 7 0.35 -0.32 25.80
CA TRP A 7 -0.06 1.04 26.16
C TRP A 7 1.09 1.90 26.67
N SER A 8 1.90 1.37 27.58
CA SER A 8 3.08 2.07 28.10
C SER A 8 4.05 2.42 26.97
N MET A 9 4.35 1.48 26.06
CA MET A 9 5.24 1.73 24.92
C MET A 9 4.65 2.77 23.96
N ALA A 10 3.38 2.63 23.60
CA ALA A 10 2.69 3.54 22.68
C ALA A 10 2.59 4.97 23.22
N ILE A 11 2.64 5.18 24.54
CA ILE A 11 2.64 6.51 25.15
C ILE A 11 4.07 7.03 25.33
N LEU A 12 4.96 6.23 25.93
CA LEU A 12 6.29 6.69 26.33
C LEU A 12 7.21 6.92 25.14
N ILE A 13 7.19 6.05 24.12
CA ILE A 13 8.08 6.15 22.96
C ILE A 13 7.85 7.46 22.17
N PRO A 14 6.63 7.78 21.70
CA PRO A 14 6.43 9.02 20.97
C PRO A 14 6.67 10.28 21.83
N LEU A 15 6.41 10.24 23.14
CA LEU A 15 6.76 11.35 24.04
C LEU A 15 8.28 11.57 24.11
N GLN A 16 9.06 10.49 24.27
CA GLN A 16 10.52 10.55 24.30
C GLN A 16 11.10 11.01 22.96
N LEU A 17 10.57 10.49 21.85
CA LEU A 17 10.97 10.91 20.50
C LEU A 17 10.60 12.37 20.21
N THR A 18 9.42 12.83 20.68
CA THR A 18 9.02 14.24 20.56
C THR A 18 9.97 15.14 21.33
N TRP A 19 10.29 14.77 22.59
CA TRP A 19 11.26 15.50 23.40
C TRP A 19 12.64 15.53 22.75
N LEU A 20 13.16 14.37 22.32
CA LEU A 20 14.46 14.26 21.66
C LEU A 20 14.49 15.09 20.37
N SER A 21 13.45 15.01 19.54
CA SER A 21 13.33 15.81 18.32
C SER A 21 13.33 17.30 18.63
N SER A 22 12.57 17.73 19.65
CA SER A 22 12.55 19.13 20.05
C SER A 22 13.91 19.62 20.56
N TYR A 23 14.64 18.78 21.29
CA TYR A 23 15.96 19.11 21.83
C TYR A 23 17.01 19.23 20.71
N LEU A 24 17.07 18.24 19.82
CA LEU A 24 18.02 18.23 18.70
C LEU A 24 17.77 19.38 17.72
N LEU A 25 16.50 19.63 17.37
CA LEU A 25 16.16 20.59 16.32
C LEU A 25 16.18 22.04 16.81
N ARG A 26 15.77 22.31 18.07
CA ARG A 26 15.84 23.68 18.63
C ARG A 26 17.26 24.09 19.00
N ALA A 27 18.15 23.14 19.31
CA ALA A 27 19.55 23.44 19.54
C ALA A 27 20.21 23.95 18.24
N ASP A 28 19.89 23.32 17.10
CA ASP A 28 20.38 23.69 15.77
C ASP A 28 19.79 25.03 15.27
N ASP A 29 18.50 25.32 15.55
CA ASP A 29 17.81 26.56 15.11
C ASP A 29 18.31 27.83 15.85
N ASN A 30 18.93 27.68 17.04
CA ASN A 30 19.39 28.81 17.87
C ASN A 30 20.90 29.12 17.74
N THR A 31 21.67 28.27 17.05
CA THR A 31 23.10 28.53 16.81
C THR A 31 23.29 29.43 15.61
N GLU A 32 24.12 30.48 15.74
CA GLU A 32 24.55 31.26 14.56
C GLU A 32 25.16 30.31 13.53
N PRO A 33 24.89 30.50 12.22
CA PRO A 33 25.38 29.59 11.19
C PRO A 33 26.91 29.62 11.15
N GLU A 34 27.55 28.64 11.78
CA GLU A 34 28.99 28.45 11.63
C GLU A 34 29.32 28.09 10.17
N PRO A 35 30.43 28.61 9.62
CA PRO A 35 30.75 28.52 8.20
C PRO A 35 31.22 27.11 7.75
N HIS A 36 31.06 26.07 8.59
CA HIS A 36 31.54 24.73 8.29
C HIS A 36 30.46 23.85 7.65
N HIS A 37 30.59 23.70 6.33
CA HIS A 37 29.74 22.99 5.36
C HIS A 37 29.28 21.55 5.69
N SER A 38 29.84 20.85 6.69
CA SER A 38 29.51 19.43 6.92
C SER A 38 28.27 19.19 7.81
N THR A 39 27.82 20.21 8.56
CA THR A 39 26.73 20.10 9.54
C THR A 39 25.34 20.07 8.89
N LYS A 40 25.08 20.87 7.85
CA LYS A 40 23.75 20.98 7.20
C LYS A 40 23.26 19.68 6.54
N HIS A 41 24.14 18.83 6.00
CA HIS A 41 23.75 17.57 5.33
C HIS A 41 23.34 16.48 6.32
N ALA A 42 24.04 16.41 7.46
CA ALA A 42 23.67 15.52 8.55
C ALA A 42 22.27 15.88 9.08
N SER A 43 21.92 17.17 9.12
CA SER A 43 20.62 17.64 9.60
C SER A 43 19.42 17.14 8.76
N TYR A 44 19.49 17.11 7.42
CA TYR A 44 18.36 16.59 6.61
C TYR A 44 18.15 15.08 6.77
N THR A 45 19.23 14.31 6.83
CA THR A 45 19.15 12.85 7.04
C THR A 45 18.63 12.55 8.44
N VAL A 46 19.15 13.25 9.46
CA VAL A 46 18.65 13.15 10.85
C VAL A 46 17.19 13.52 10.92
N LEU A 47 16.77 14.61 10.27
CA LEU A 47 15.37 15.04 10.26
C LEU A 47 14.46 14.00 9.61
N PHE A 48 14.86 13.39 8.49
CA PHE A 48 14.09 12.30 7.88
C PHE A 48 13.99 11.07 8.79
N LEU A 49 15.06 10.70 9.48
CA LEU A 49 15.04 9.59 10.45
C LEU A 49 14.14 9.89 11.64
N LEU A 50 14.21 11.11 12.20
CA LEU A 50 13.32 11.56 13.26
C LEU A 50 11.86 11.50 12.80
N TYR A 51 11.58 11.94 11.57
CA TYR A 51 10.26 11.80 10.96
C TYR A 51 9.82 10.34 10.90
N LEU A 52 10.62 9.41 10.37
CA LEU A 52 10.22 7.99 10.29
C LEU A 52 9.93 7.37 11.67
N PHE A 53 10.75 7.68 12.68
CA PHE A 53 10.52 7.17 14.03
C PHE A 53 9.27 7.78 14.68
N LEU A 54 9.06 9.08 14.49
CA LEU A 54 7.92 9.79 15.05
C LEU A 54 6.61 9.40 14.35
N ASP A 55 6.62 9.30 13.01
CA ASP A 55 5.51 8.81 12.18
C ASP A 55 5.08 7.40 12.61
N SER A 56 6.03 6.46 12.68
CA SER A 56 5.74 5.08 13.09
C SER A 56 5.21 4.99 14.53
N SER A 57 5.81 5.73 15.47
CA SER A 57 5.42 5.66 16.89
C SER A 57 4.09 6.35 17.17
N LEU A 58 3.84 7.53 16.59
CA LEU A 58 2.55 8.21 16.70
C LEU A 58 1.45 7.45 15.94
N GLY A 59 1.77 6.88 14.78
CA GLY A 59 0.84 6.03 14.04
C GLY A 59 0.39 4.83 14.88
N HIS A 60 1.33 4.18 15.58
CA HIS A 60 1.01 3.10 16.52
C HIS A 60 0.19 3.59 17.72
N PHE A 61 0.51 4.75 18.28
CA PHE A 61 -0.27 5.38 19.35
C PHE A 61 -1.74 5.56 18.94
N PHE A 62 -1.99 6.23 17.82
CA PHE A 62 -3.36 6.43 17.33
C PHE A 62 -4.04 5.11 16.96
N HIS A 63 -3.31 4.15 16.39
CA HIS A 63 -3.86 2.82 16.12
C HIS A 63 -4.41 2.18 17.39
N LEU A 64 -3.69 2.18 18.52
CA LEU A 64 -4.19 1.58 19.76
C LEU A 64 -5.44 2.28 20.28
N TRP A 65 -5.50 3.61 20.17
CA TRP A 65 -6.68 4.39 20.54
C TRP A 65 -7.89 4.10 19.66
N LEU A 66 -7.69 3.96 18.35
CA LEU A 66 -8.75 3.65 17.40
C LEU A 66 -9.15 2.16 17.39
N LEU A 67 -8.26 1.28 17.85
CA LEU A 67 -8.50 -0.16 17.90
C LEU A 67 -9.61 -0.52 18.89
N ILE A 68 -9.71 0.16 20.04
CA ILE A 68 -10.76 -0.08 21.04
C ILE A 68 -12.17 0.17 20.46
N PRO A 69 -12.49 1.36 19.93
CA PRO A 69 -13.79 1.60 19.31
C PRO A 69 -13.97 0.72 18.07
N ALA A 70 -12.95 0.49 17.24
CA ALA A 70 -13.07 -0.39 16.08
C ALA A 70 -13.51 -1.81 16.46
N ARG A 71 -12.90 -2.42 17.50
CA ARG A 71 -13.32 -3.73 18.02
C ARG A 71 -14.73 -3.70 18.58
N TYR A 72 -15.08 -2.65 19.31
CA TYR A 72 -16.44 -2.49 19.83
C TYR A 72 -17.46 -2.42 18.70
N LEU A 73 -17.23 -1.60 17.68
CA LEU A 73 -18.11 -1.49 16.51
C LEU A 73 -18.20 -2.84 15.78
N ALA A 74 -17.08 -3.52 15.53
CA ALA A 74 -17.04 -4.80 14.82
C ALA A 74 -17.96 -5.85 15.45
N CYS A 75 -18.02 -5.94 16.79
CA CYS A 75 -18.93 -6.87 17.49
C CYS A 75 -20.42 -6.59 17.30
N HIS A 76 -20.78 -5.36 16.92
CA HIS A 76 -22.17 -4.92 16.79
C HIS A 76 -22.58 -4.76 15.32
N LEU A 77 -21.67 -5.03 14.37
CA LEU A 77 -22.00 -4.97 12.96
C LEU A 77 -22.90 -6.16 12.55
N PRO A 78 -23.90 -5.94 11.69
CA PRO A 78 -24.76 -7.00 11.19
C PRO A 78 -23.95 -8.08 10.45
N GLY A 79 -24.11 -9.34 10.85
CA GLY A 79 -23.45 -10.49 10.22
C GLY A 79 -21.95 -10.61 10.49
N ALA A 80 -21.36 -9.71 11.29
CA ALA A 80 -19.94 -9.77 11.61
C ALA A 80 -19.61 -11.01 12.43
N VAL A 81 -18.66 -11.79 11.91
CA VAL A 81 -18.09 -12.92 12.64
C VAL A 81 -16.82 -12.45 13.34
N VAL A 82 -16.94 -12.27 14.65
CA VAL A 82 -15.84 -11.85 15.52
C VAL A 82 -15.69 -12.88 16.64
N PRO A 83 -14.48 -13.41 16.90
CA PRO A 83 -14.23 -14.33 18.00
C PRO A 83 -14.79 -13.79 19.31
N PRO A 84 -15.30 -14.61 20.24
CA PRO A 84 -15.85 -14.10 21.49
C PRO A 84 -14.77 -13.41 22.33
N ARG A 85 -15.13 -12.31 23.00
CA ARG A 85 -14.24 -11.66 23.96
C ARG A 85 -14.06 -12.55 25.18
N SER A 86 -12.84 -13.05 25.39
CA SER A 86 -12.54 -13.97 26.47
C SER A 86 -11.42 -13.48 27.38
N LYS A 87 -11.43 -13.94 28.63
CA LYS A 87 -10.31 -13.79 29.57
C LYS A 87 -9.27 -14.90 29.42
N ARG A 88 -9.54 -15.90 28.58
CA ARG A 88 -8.63 -17.02 28.35
C ARG A 88 -7.58 -16.65 27.30
N PRO A 89 -6.29 -16.86 27.57
CA PRO A 89 -5.20 -16.49 26.65
C PRO A 89 -5.34 -17.12 25.25
N GLU A 90 -5.81 -18.37 25.16
CA GLU A 90 -5.98 -19.07 23.88
C GLU A 90 -7.00 -18.39 22.93
N GLU A 91 -8.06 -17.80 23.47
CA GLU A 91 -9.11 -17.14 22.69
C GLU A 91 -8.72 -15.71 22.28
N GLU A 92 -7.86 -15.03 23.07
CA GLU A 92 -7.27 -13.74 22.70
C GLU A 92 -6.27 -13.89 21.54
N ILE A 93 -5.56 -15.02 21.45
CA ILE A 93 -4.67 -15.34 20.33
C ILE A 93 -5.46 -15.50 19.02
N LEU A 94 -6.64 -16.12 19.06
CA LEU A 94 -7.50 -16.28 17.88
C LEU A 94 -7.95 -14.92 17.33
N TRP A 95 -8.33 -14.01 18.23
CA TRP A 95 -8.69 -12.66 17.87
C TRP A 95 -7.55 -11.92 17.16
N SER A 96 -6.36 -11.91 17.77
CA SER A 96 -5.19 -11.25 17.18
C SER A 96 -4.79 -11.85 15.83
N ARG A 97 -4.91 -13.18 15.67
CA ARG A 97 -4.64 -13.85 14.39
C ARG A 97 -5.62 -13.43 13.30
N GLN A 98 -6.93 -13.51 13.55
CA GLN A 98 -7.95 -13.11 12.57
C GLN A 98 -7.76 -11.65 12.14
N GLU A 99 -7.39 -10.81 13.09
CA GLU A 99 -7.12 -9.42 12.86
C GLU A 99 -5.89 -9.20 11.95
N GLU A 100 -4.81 -9.97 12.13
CA GLU A 100 -3.56 -9.92 11.36
C GLU A 100 -3.62 -10.64 10.02
N GLU A 101 -4.69 -11.41 9.78
CA GLU A 101 -4.87 -12.12 8.52
C GLU A 101 -4.98 -11.14 7.35
N THR A 102 -4.13 -11.37 6.37
CA THR A 102 -4.19 -10.71 5.06
C THR A 102 -5.08 -11.45 4.09
N ASN A 103 -5.66 -12.58 4.53
CA ASN A 103 -6.44 -13.49 3.71
C ASN A 103 -7.16 -14.54 4.58
N ASP A 104 -8.49 -14.46 4.68
CA ASP A 104 -9.32 -15.39 5.47
C ASP A 104 -9.62 -16.65 4.65
N SER A 105 -8.94 -17.74 4.96
CA SER A 105 -9.07 -19.03 4.25
C SER A 105 -10.40 -19.75 4.50
N THR A 106 -11.19 -19.31 5.50
CA THR A 106 -12.53 -19.83 5.76
C THR A 106 -13.56 -19.28 4.77
N LEU A 107 -13.20 -18.22 4.05
CA LEU A 107 -14.03 -17.56 3.08
C LEU A 107 -13.63 -17.93 1.64
N SER A 108 -14.50 -17.53 0.75
CA SER A 108 -14.58 -18.07 -0.59
C SER A 108 -15.02 -16.99 -1.55
N TRP A 109 -14.05 -16.25 -2.11
CA TRP A 109 -14.33 -15.14 -3.01
C TRP A 109 -13.62 -15.27 -4.37
N PRO A 110 -14.35 -15.12 -5.49
CA PRO A 110 -15.81 -15.14 -5.61
C PRO A 110 -16.43 -16.49 -5.18
N ARG A 111 -17.73 -16.54 -4.94
CA ARG A 111 -18.38 -17.77 -4.47
C ARG A 111 -18.35 -18.85 -5.55
N GLN A 112 -18.28 -20.11 -5.12
CA GLN A 112 -18.25 -21.24 -6.05
C GLN A 112 -19.48 -21.28 -6.97
N SER A 113 -20.66 -20.94 -6.45
CA SER A 113 -21.91 -20.83 -7.21
C SER A 113 -21.83 -19.80 -8.35
N ASP A 114 -21.10 -18.72 -8.11
CA ASP A 114 -20.99 -17.61 -9.04
C ASP A 114 -20.06 -18.02 -10.20
N LEU A 115 -19.01 -18.80 -9.90
CA LEU A 115 -18.07 -19.32 -10.89
C LEU A 115 -18.69 -20.35 -11.85
N THR A 116 -19.55 -21.25 -11.36
CA THR A 116 -20.07 -22.37 -12.18
C THR A 116 -21.14 -21.96 -13.18
N ASN A 117 -21.91 -20.90 -12.89
CA ASN A 117 -23.06 -20.51 -13.70
C ASN A 117 -22.76 -19.34 -14.66
N THR A 118 -21.71 -18.55 -14.39
CA THR A 118 -21.44 -17.31 -15.14
C THR A 118 -20.17 -17.35 -16.00
N LEU A 119 -19.23 -18.27 -15.75
CA LEU A 119 -17.96 -18.28 -16.47
C LEU A 119 -17.98 -19.14 -17.75
N PRO A 120 -17.24 -18.75 -18.80
CA PRO A 120 -17.02 -19.61 -19.95
C PRO A 120 -16.31 -20.90 -19.55
N ARG A 121 -16.55 -22.01 -20.26
CA ARG A 121 -15.92 -23.31 -19.94
C ARG A 121 -14.40 -23.26 -19.98
N ASP A 122 -13.81 -22.45 -20.86
CA ASP A 122 -12.36 -22.26 -20.97
C ASP A 122 -11.74 -21.47 -19.80
N TRP A 123 -12.56 -20.84 -18.95
CA TRP A 123 -12.11 -20.16 -17.74
C TRP A 123 -12.16 -21.07 -16.51
N ILE A 124 -12.80 -22.24 -16.62
CA ILE A 124 -12.91 -23.21 -15.54
C ILE A 124 -11.73 -24.18 -15.69
N VAL A 125 -10.73 -24.05 -14.80
CA VAL A 125 -9.59 -24.96 -14.78
C VAL A 125 -10.02 -26.25 -14.07
N VAL A 126 -10.27 -27.30 -14.84
CA VAL A 126 -10.50 -28.65 -14.33
C VAL A 126 -9.18 -29.40 -14.36
N THR A 127 -8.59 -29.68 -13.20
CA THR A 127 -7.37 -30.48 -13.16
C THR A 127 -7.71 -31.95 -12.96
N PRO A 128 -7.22 -32.87 -13.82
CA PRO A 128 -7.01 -34.25 -13.38
C PRO A 128 -5.91 -34.20 -12.31
N THR A 129 -6.07 -34.98 -11.23
CA THR A 129 -5.33 -34.97 -9.94
C THR A 129 -3.79 -34.87 -9.96
N ASN A 130 -3.12 -34.86 -11.12
CA ASN A 130 -1.66 -34.95 -11.25
C ASN A 130 -0.93 -33.86 -12.08
N SER A 131 -1.57 -32.76 -12.54
CA SER A 131 -0.88 -31.80 -13.45
C SER A 131 -0.78 -30.33 -13.00
N CYS A 132 -1.69 -29.79 -12.18
CA CYS A 132 -1.54 -28.43 -11.58
C CYS A 132 -1.20 -28.43 -10.08
N ASN A 133 -1.07 -29.59 -9.44
CA ASN A 133 -0.60 -29.65 -8.05
C ASN A 133 0.83 -29.11 -7.88
N ALA A 134 1.60 -28.96 -8.97
CA ALA A 134 2.92 -28.34 -8.92
C ALA A 134 2.86 -26.81 -8.67
N LEU A 135 1.86 -26.09 -9.19
CA LEU A 135 1.80 -24.62 -9.11
C LEU A 135 1.18 -24.12 -7.79
N GLN A 136 0.13 -24.78 -7.29
CA GLN A 136 -0.49 -24.44 -6.01
C GLN A 136 0.44 -24.76 -4.82
N HIS A 137 1.11 -25.92 -4.82
CA HIS A 137 2.03 -26.29 -3.74
C HIS A 137 3.35 -25.51 -3.74
N LEU A 138 3.85 -25.05 -4.89
CA LEU A 138 5.05 -24.21 -4.94
C LEU A 138 4.81 -22.81 -4.36
N HIS A 139 3.57 -22.31 -4.41
CA HIS A 139 3.20 -21.01 -3.87
C HIS A 139 3.03 -21.03 -2.34
N ASP A 140 2.38 -22.08 -1.81
CA ASP A 140 2.19 -22.26 -0.35
C ASP A 140 3.47 -22.68 0.39
N GLN A 141 4.35 -23.47 -0.24
CA GLN A 141 5.60 -23.88 0.42
C GLN A 141 6.64 -22.75 0.52
N ARG A 142 6.59 -21.73 -0.36
CA ARG A 142 7.47 -20.55 -0.24
C ARG A 142 7.07 -19.61 0.89
N GLN A 143 5.79 -19.56 1.24
CA GLN A 143 5.25 -18.76 2.35
C GLN A 143 5.52 -19.44 3.71
N THR A 144 5.36 -20.76 3.80
CA THR A 144 5.52 -21.51 5.06
C THR A 144 6.98 -21.75 5.46
N LYS A 145 7.92 -21.94 4.50
CA LYS A 145 9.35 -22.15 4.83
C LYS A 145 10.09 -20.94 5.42
N ARG A 146 9.51 -19.73 5.40
CA ARG A 146 10.13 -18.53 6.03
C ARG A 146 9.65 -18.26 7.46
N LYS A 147 8.65 -18.99 7.97
CA LYS A 147 8.21 -18.98 9.37
C LYS A 147 8.46 -20.35 10.00
N GLY A 148 9.72 -20.68 10.27
CA GLY A 148 10.10 -21.93 10.91
C GLY A 148 11.39 -21.77 11.70
N GLN A 149 11.26 -21.57 13.01
CA GLN A 149 12.33 -21.57 13.99
C GLN A 149 13.19 -22.83 13.89
N THR A 150 14.49 -22.60 14.02
CA THR A 150 15.54 -23.56 14.32
C THR A 150 15.17 -24.41 15.53
N VAL A 151 14.91 -25.69 15.32
CA VAL A 151 15.00 -26.72 16.37
C VAL A 151 15.94 -27.81 15.87
N LYS A 152 17.09 -27.90 16.54
CA LYS A 152 18.05 -29.00 16.43
C LYS A 152 17.43 -30.29 16.95
N ASN A 153 17.70 -31.40 16.26
CA ASN A 153 17.98 -32.77 16.74
C ASN A 153 17.98 -33.65 15.48
N GLY A 154 18.99 -34.44 15.13
CA GLY A 154 19.80 -35.34 15.95
C GLY A 154 19.63 -36.73 15.31
N ASP A 155 20.66 -37.19 14.59
CA ASP A 155 20.68 -38.43 13.80
C ASP A 155 20.33 -39.70 14.61
N LYS A 156 19.61 -40.65 13.97
CA LYS A 156 20.02 -42.07 13.79
C LYS A 156 18.95 -42.97 13.15
N ALA A 157 19.33 -43.55 12.01
CA ALA A 157 19.32 -44.99 11.66
C ALA A 157 18.03 -45.81 11.34
N CYS A 158 18.06 -46.35 10.10
CA CYS A 158 17.84 -47.75 9.66
C CYS A 158 16.45 -48.31 9.27
N ILE A 159 16.36 -48.61 7.96
CA ILE A 159 15.98 -49.88 7.28
C ILE A 159 14.65 -50.57 7.65
N GLY A 160 13.80 -50.83 6.64
CA GLY A 160 12.92 -52.01 6.64
C GLY A 160 11.61 -51.93 5.85
N THR A 161 11.60 -52.59 4.68
CA THR A 161 10.49 -53.39 4.09
C THR A 161 9.15 -52.74 3.70
N LYS A 162 8.87 -52.77 2.39
CA LYS A 162 7.52 -52.68 1.78
C LYS A 162 6.63 -53.87 2.16
N PRO A 163 5.32 -53.65 2.35
CA PRO A 163 4.28 -54.66 2.07
C PRO A 163 3.29 -54.16 0.99
N PRO A 164 2.41 -55.06 0.46
CA PRO A 164 2.05 -55.11 -0.95
C PRO A 164 0.81 -54.30 -1.36
N LEU A 165 0.71 -54.05 -2.68
CA LEU A 165 -0.49 -53.55 -3.35
C LEU A 165 -1.71 -54.39 -2.98
N GLN A 166 -2.71 -53.76 -2.37
CA GLN A 166 -4.09 -54.24 -2.40
C GLN A 166 -4.87 -53.37 -3.39
N THR A 167 -5.23 -54.00 -4.49
CA THR A 167 -6.21 -53.53 -5.47
C THR A 167 -7.60 -53.59 -4.83
N ASN A 168 -8.11 -52.46 -4.35
CA ASN A 168 -9.54 -52.27 -4.16
C ASN A 168 -10.07 -51.41 -5.30
N SER A 169 -10.68 -52.08 -6.27
CA SER A 169 -11.60 -51.49 -7.23
C SER A 169 -12.87 -51.06 -6.48
N GLN A 170 -12.86 -49.86 -5.93
CA GLN A 170 -14.08 -49.10 -5.72
C GLN A 170 -14.06 -47.95 -6.72
N SER A 171 -15.12 -47.88 -7.52
CA SER A 171 -15.43 -46.79 -8.41
C SER A 171 -15.54 -45.50 -7.60
N ASP A 172 -14.43 -44.81 -7.40
CA ASP A 172 -14.43 -43.39 -7.07
C ASP A 172 -15.07 -42.69 -8.27
N GLU A 173 -16.33 -42.28 -8.12
CA GLU A 173 -16.84 -41.15 -8.88
C GLU A 173 -15.80 -40.03 -8.74
N SER A 174 -15.11 -39.72 -9.83
CA SER A 174 -14.10 -38.68 -9.87
C SER A 174 -14.77 -37.36 -9.51
N LEU A 175 -14.73 -36.99 -8.22
CA LEU A 175 -15.06 -35.66 -7.74
C LEU A 175 -14.13 -34.69 -8.48
N THR A 176 -14.66 -34.11 -9.56
CA THR A 176 -14.01 -33.08 -10.35
C THR A 176 -13.95 -31.84 -9.47
N HIS A 177 -12.87 -31.71 -8.70
CA HIS A 177 -12.60 -30.48 -7.98
C HIS A 177 -12.32 -29.38 -9.03
N ILE A 178 -13.30 -28.49 -9.20
CA ILE A 178 -13.10 -27.23 -9.92
C ILE A 178 -12.04 -26.46 -9.14
N VAL A 179 -10.83 -26.41 -9.67
CA VAL A 179 -9.77 -25.59 -9.10
C VAL A 179 -10.13 -24.15 -9.41
N ARG A 180 -10.17 -23.30 -8.37
CA ARG A 180 -10.48 -21.89 -8.56
C ARG A 180 -9.45 -21.30 -9.51
N PRO A 181 -9.88 -20.76 -10.65
CA PRO A 181 -8.96 -20.23 -11.64
C PRO A 181 -8.16 -19.03 -11.12
N TYR A 182 -8.68 -18.36 -10.09
CA TYR A 182 -8.14 -17.11 -9.59
C TYR A 182 -8.39 -16.93 -8.10
N TYR A 183 -7.43 -16.31 -7.42
CA TYR A 183 -7.46 -16.07 -5.98
C TYR A 183 -7.10 -14.61 -5.69
N LEU A 184 -8.06 -13.87 -5.13
CA LEU A 184 -7.80 -12.59 -4.48
C LEU A 184 -7.74 -12.81 -2.99
N ASN A 185 -6.79 -12.13 -2.35
CA ASN A 185 -6.83 -12.03 -0.91
C ASN A 185 -8.10 -11.34 -0.49
N HIS A 186 -8.72 -11.84 0.57
CA HIS A 186 -9.99 -11.32 1.04
C HIS A 186 -10.11 -11.47 2.54
N VAL A 187 -10.86 -10.57 3.14
CA VAL A 187 -11.10 -10.53 4.58
C VAL A 187 -12.55 -10.15 4.84
N ARG A 188 -13.03 -10.46 6.03
CA ARG A 188 -14.32 -9.95 6.52
C ARG A 188 -14.29 -8.43 6.63
N GLY A 189 -15.45 -7.81 6.48
CA GLY A 189 -15.67 -6.40 6.79
C GLY A 189 -15.36 -6.08 8.23
N SER A 190 -15.65 -6.99 9.16
CA SER A 190 -15.25 -6.86 10.57
C SER A 190 -13.72 -6.75 10.74
N THR A 191 -12.94 -7.53 9.99
CA THR A 191 -11.47 -7.43 9.95
C THR A 191 -11.02 -6.14 9.24
N ARG A 192 -11.69 -5.75 8.14
CA ARG A 192 -11.41 -4.50 7.41
C ARG A 192 -11.54 -3.27 8.29
N LEU A 193 -12.53 -3.22 9.18
CA LEU A 193 -12.70 -2.13 10.14
C LEU A 193 -11.42 -1.92 10.99
N ARG A 194 -10.76 -2.99 11.43
CA ARG A 194 -9.45 -2.87 12.09
C ARG A 194 -8.38 -2.33 11.14
N HIS A 195 -8.28 -2.88 9.92
CA HIS A 195 -7.27 -2.41 8.96
C HIS A 195 -7.45 -0.91 8.67
N ALA A 196 -8.70 -0.47 8.53
CA ALA A 196 -9.05 0.94 8.37
C ALA A 196 -8.63 1.77 9.59
N SER A 197 -8.91 1.31 10.82
CA SER A 197 -8.51 2.02 12.04
C SER A 197 -6.99 2.13 12.18
N GLN A 198 -6.23 1.12 11.75
CA GLN A 198 -4.78 1.16 11.67
C GLN A 198 -4.28 2.21 10.67
N ARG A 199 -4.85 2.25 9.46
CA ARG A 199 -4.41 3.21 8.43
C ARG A 199 -4.83 4.64 8.72
N VAL A 200 -6.01 4.85 9.31
CA VAL A 200 -6.41 6.15 9.85
C VAL A 200 -5.47 6.58 10.99
N GLY A 201 -5.12 5.66 11.88
CA GLY A 201 -4.14 5.92 12.94
C GLY A 201 -2.77 6.32 12.39
N ALA A 202 -2.28 5.61 11.37
CA ALA A 202 -1.04 5.95 10.67
C ALA A 202 -1.11 7.36 10.07
N ALA A 203 -2.18 7.71 9.34
CA ALA A 203 -2.35 9.03 8.75
C ALA A 203 -2.38 10.16 9.80
N LEU A 204 -3.08 9.96 10.93
CA LEU A 204 -3.07 10.91 12.04
C LEU A 204 -1.66 11.06 12.64
N GLY A 205 -0.93 9.95 12.79
CA GLY A 205 0.45 9.92 13.22
C GLY A 205 1.36 10.72 12.30
N THR A 206 1.22 10.52 10.98
CA THR A 206 1.95 11.24 9.94
C THR A 206 1.72 12.74 9.99
N ILE A 207 0.46 13.16 10.07
CA ILE A 207 0.11 14.59 10.14
C ILE A 207 0.69 15.21 11.42
N LEU A 208 0.54 14.55 12.57
CA LEU A 208 1.05 15.06 13.84
C LEU A 208 2.58 15.07 13.89
N ALA A 209 3.25 14.02 13.39
CA ALA A 209 4.71 13.97 13.28
C ALA A 209 5.22 15.13 12.42
N SER A 210 4.56 15.36 11.28
CA SER A 210 4.90 16.45 10.37
C SER A 210 4.73 17.81 11.04
N PHE A 211 3.60 18.03 11.72
CA PHE A 211 3.32 19.26 12.45
C PHE A 211 4.36 19.51 13.56
N LEU A 212 4.68 18.50 14.37
CA LEU A 212 5.63 18.63 15.47
C LEU A 212 7.03 18.99 14.96
N LEU A 213 7.54 18.27 13.96
CA LEU A 213 8.88 18.51 13.41
C LEU A 213 8.99 19.88 12.74
N CYS A 214 7.99 20.29 11.96
CA CYS A 214 7.94 21.63 11.38
C CYS A 214 7.86 22.73 12.47
N SER A 215 7.13 22.48 13.56
CA SER A 215 7.05 23.40 14.70
C SER A 215 8.36 23.53 15.48
N PHE A 216 9.23 22.53 15.40
CA PHE A 216 10.56 22.56 16.01
C PHE A 216 11.64 23.13 15.07
N THR A 217 11.35 23.25 13.78
CA THR A 217 12.27 23.71 12.74
C THR A 217 11.72 24.95 12.06
N THR A 218 11.59 26.05 12.82
CA THR A 218 10.85 27.23 12.35
C THR A 218 11.47 27.91 11.13
N THR A 219 12.75 27.67 10.86
CA THR A 219 13.47 28.25 9.73
C THR A 219 13.79 27.28 8.57
N TRP A 220 13.67 25.95 8.77
CA TRP A 220 14.21 24.95 7.83
C TRP A 220 13.14 24.27 6.98
N ILE A 221 12.05 23.79 7.61
CA ILE A 221 11.00 23.03 6.96
C ILE A 221 9.64 23.49 7.46
N ARG A 222 8.78 23.91 6.54
CA ARG A 222 7.42 24.38 6.82
C ARG A 222 6.40 23.34 6.38
N LEU A 223 5.38 23.16 7.22
CA LEU A 223 4.32 22.20 6.98
C LEU A 223 3.52 22.52 5.70
N GLU A 224 3.22 23.79 5.49
CA GLU A 224 2.43 24.24 4.36
C GLU A 224 3.27 24.35 3.08
N ASP A 225 4.38 25.09 3.14
CA ASP A 225 5.18 25.42 1.94
C ASP A 225 6.09 24.28 1.48
N ASP A 226 6.67 23.51 2.40
CA ASP A 226 7.72 22.53 2.07
C ASP A 226 7.18 21.10 2.05
N VAL A 227 6.48 20.68 3.11
CA VAL A 227 5.83 19.35 3.14
C VAL A 227 4.65 19.30 2.17
N GLY A 228 4.05 20.46 1.85
CA GLY A 228 3.00 20.57 0.84
C GLY A 228 1.58 20.38 1.38
N LEU A 229 1.37 20.51 2.69
CA LEU A 229 0.04 20.48 3.33
C LEU A 229 -0.58 21.88 3.43
N THR A 230 -0.40 22.70 2.39
CA THR A 230 -0.89 24.09 2.33
C THR A 230 -2.41 24.15 2.40
N LEU A 231 -2.98 24.93 3.32
CA LEU A 231 -4.43 25.14 3.38
C LEU A 231 -4.81 26.35 2.51
N HIS A 232 -5.23 26.10 1.28
CA HIS A 232 -5.70 27.12 0.35
C HIS A 232 -7.06 26.72 -0.25
N PRO A 233 -7.97 27.66 -0.63
CA PRO A 233 -9.26 27.32 -1.22
C PRO A 233 -9.20 26.38 -2.44
N SER A 234 -8.11 26.43 -3.21
CA SER A 234 -7.89 25.52 -4.35
C SER A 234 -7.56 24.08 -3.95
N MET A 235 -7.22 23.79 -2.69
CA MET A 235 -6.84 22.44 -2.26
C MET A 235 -7.93 21.41 -2.58
N TRP A 236 -9.20 21.80 -2.43
CA TRP A 236 -10.34 20.94 -2.75
C TRP A 236 -10.44 20.66 -4.25
N LEU A 237 -10.07 21.65 -5.07
CA LEU A 237 -10.02 21.50 -6.52
C LEU A 237 -8.85 20.59 -6.92
N ASP A 238 -7.68 20.72 -6.29
CA ASP A 238 -6.54 19.84 -6.53
C ASP A 238 -6.86 18.41 -6.12
N LEU A 239 -7.46 18.22 -4.94
CA LEU A 239 -7.93 16.92 -4.47
C LEU A 239 -8.95 16.30 -5.44
N ALA A 240 -9.94 17.08 -5.90
CA ALA A 240 -10.95 16.61 -6.84
C ALA A 240 -10.39 16.26 -8.22
N ARG A 241 -9.46 17.09 -8.74
CA ARG A 241 -8.77 16.84 -10.01
C ARG A 241 -7.90 15.60 -9.94
N GLY A 242 -7.15 15.43 -8.84
CA GLY A 242 -6.36 14.25 -8.57
C GLY A 242 -7.25 13.01 -8.55
N PHE A 243 -8.31 13.03 -7.75
CA PHE A 243 -9.28 11.94 -7.64
C PHE A 243 -9.88 11.57 -9.01
N PHE A 244 -10.29 12.56 -9.80
CA PHE A 244 -10.82 12.34 -11.14
C PHE A 244 -9.78 11.65 -12.04
N VAL A 245 -8.53 12.12 -12.06
CA VAL A 245 -7.51 11.52 -12.92
C VAL A 245 -7.12 10.12 -12.45
N GLY A 246 -6.90 9.91 -11.15
CA GLY A 246 -6.60 8.58 -10.59
C GLY A 246 -7.70 7.56 -10.87
N SER A 247 -8.96 7.94 -10.65
CA SER A 247 -10.11 7.08 -10.96
C SER A 247 -10.29 6.84 -12.46
N PHE A 248 -10.10 7.87 -13.29
CA PHE A 248 -10.26 7.76 -14.74
C PHE A 248 -9.24 6.81 -15.37
N ILE A 249 -7.95 6.93 -15.03
CA ILE A 249 -6.90 6.13 -15.67
C ILE A 249 -7.00 4.64 -15.30
N VAL A 250 -7.39 4.34 -14.06
CA VAL A 250 -7.67 2.95 -13.63
C VAL A 250 -8.93 2.41 -14.31
N THR A 251 -9.99 3.22 -14.39
CA THR A 251 -11.22 2.85 -15.11
C THR A 251 -10.93 2.58 -16.59
N PHE A 252 -10.09 3.39 -17.22
CA PHE A 252 -9.71 3.22 -18.61
C PHE A 252 -9.00 1.90 -18.85
N ILE A 253 -7.97 1.55 -18.07
CA ILE A 253 -7.28 0.26 -18.23
C ILE A 253 -8.23 -0.91 -17.95
N PHE A 254 -9.13 -0.80 -16.95
CA PHE A 254 -10.13 -1.82 -16.68
C PHE A 254 -11.08 -2.04 -17.86
N LEU A 255 -11.54 -0.97 -18.52
CA LEU A 255 -12.38 -1.08 -19.71
C LEU A 255 -11.63 -1.75 -20.88
N LEU A 256 -10.32 -1.50 -21.02
CA LEU A 256 -9.49 -2.24 -21.98
C LEU A 256 -9.38 -3.72 -21.61
N GLU A 257 -9.10 -4.05 -20.34
CA GLU A 257 -9.06 -5.44 -19.86
C GLU A 257 -10.38 -6.16 -20.13
N LEU A 258 -11.51 -5.47 -19.92
CA LEU A 258 -12.86 -5.99 -20.16
C LEU A 258 -13.10 -6.21 -21.66
N GLY A 259 -12.77 -5.22 -22.50
CA GLY A 259 -12.93 -5.29 -23.96
C GLY A 259 -12.04 -6.35 -24.61
N LEU A 260 -10.86 -6.60 -24.05
CA LEU A 260 -9.93 -7.65 -24.48
C LEU A 260 -10.28 -9.04 -23.92
N GLY A 261 -11.30 -9.13 -23.07
CA GLY A 261 -11.72 -10.39 -22.45
C GLY A 261 -10.69 -10.95 -21.47
N TRP A 262 -9.87 -10.09 -20.85
CA TRP A 262 -8.93 -10.47 -19.79
C TRP A 262 -9.61 -10.53 -18.42
N VAL A 263 -10.72 -9.81 -18.26
CA VAL A 263 -11.55 -9.83 -17.06
C VAL A 263 -13.02 -9.96 -17.42
N ARG A 264 -13.83 -10.48 -16.49
CA ARG A 264 -15.27 -10.64 -16.62
C ARG A 264 -15.97 -10.19 -15.34
N ILE A 265 -16.99 -9.35 -15.49
CA ILE A 265 -17.89 -8.96 -14.40
C ILE A 265 -18.89 -10.09 -14.18
N ILE A 266 -19.03 -10.54 -12.94
CA ILE A 266 -19.90 -11.67 -12.54
C ILE A 266 -20.97 -11.27 -11.51
N GLY A 267 -20.86 -10.09 -10.92
CA GLY A 267 -21.77 -9.63 -9.88
C GLY A 267 -21.60 -8.15 -9.57
N TYR A 268 -22.48 -7.63 -8.71
CA TYR A 268 -22.52 -6.22 -8.34
C TYR A 268 -22.84 -6.05 -6.87
N PHE A 269 -22.20 -5.09 -6.21
CA PHE A 269 -22.40 -4.75 -4.79
C PHE A 269 -22.28 -5.96 -3.86
N ASP A 270 -21.27 -6.80 -4.12
CA ASP A 270 -21.08 -8.05 -3.39
C ASP A 270 -20.11 -7.84 -2.19
N THR A 271 -20.34 -8.60 -1.12
CA THR A 271 -19.47 -8.69 0.06
C THR A 271 -18.81 -10.05 0.15
N VAL A 272 -17.56 -10.09 0.62
CA VAL A 272 -16.81 -11.35 0.78
C VAL A 272 -17.54 -12.31 1.71
N ASP A 273 -18.06 -11.81 2.83
CA ASP A 273 -19.05 -12.52 3.66
C ASP A 273 -20.46 -12.08 3.27
N PRO A 274 -21.32 -12.99 2.75
CA PRO A 274 -22.69 -12.66 2.36
C PRO A 274 -23.60 -12.17 3.49
N ASN A 275 -23.22 -12.39 4.75
CA ASN A 275 -24.01 -11.95 5.90
C ASN A 275 -23.72 -10.50 6.30
N GLU A 276 -22.62 -9.92 5.81
CA GLU A 276 -22.22 -8.55 6.12
C GLU A 276 -22.88 -7.53 5.18
N ASN A 277 -22.94 -6.27 5.62
CA ASN A 277 -23.55 -5.20 4.84
C ASN A 277 -22.53 -4.54 3.90
N PHE A 278 -22.88 -4.45 2.61
CA PHE A 278 -22.04 -3.81 1.59
C PHE A 278 -21.65 -2.38 1.93
N LEU A 279 -22.60 -1.51 2.28
CA LEU A 279 -22.32 -0.08 2.52
C LEU A 279 -21.40 0.12 3.72
N ILE A 280 -21.54 -0.71 4.75
CA ILE A 280 -20.66 -0.70 5.92
C ILE A 280 -19.23 -1.09 5.51
N ASN A 281 -19.07 -2.23 4.82
CA ASN A 281 -17.76 -2.71 4.37
C ASN A 281 -17.08 -1.68 3.44
N PHE A 282 -17.83 -1.15 2.48
CA PHE A 282 -17.34 -0.15 1.53
C PHE A 282 -16.93 1.17 2.22
N THR A 283 -17.64 1.58 3.28
CA THR A 283 -17.26 2.75 4.07
C THR A 283 -15.90 2.57 4.75
N TRP A 284 -15.65 1.39 5.33
CA TRP A 284 -14.35 1.09 5.96
C TRP A 284 -13.23 0.97 4.93
N ASP A 285 -13.52 0.44 3.75
CA ASP A 285 -12.60 0.41 2.62
C ASP A 285 -12.23 1.83 2.13
N ILE A 286 -13.19 2.76 2.08
CA ILE A 286 -12.92 4.19 1.82
C ILE A 286 -11.98 4.78 2.88
N LEU A 287 -12.30 4.60 4.17
CA LEU A 287 -11.49 5.14 5.27
C LEU A 287 -10.08 4.55 5.29
N PHE A 288 -9.96 3.25 4.98
CA PHE A 288 -8.67 2.59 4.80
C PHE A 288 -7.84 3.27 3.72
N HIS A 289 -8.41 3.49 2.53
CA HIS A 289 -7.67 4.09 1.41
C HIS A 289 -7.38 5.58 1.58
N ILE A 290 -8.23 6.34 2.27
CA ILE A 290 -7.90 7.72 2.69
C ILE A 290 -6.65 7.68 3.58
N GLY A 291 -6.61 6.79 4.58
CA GLY A 291 -5.46 6.64 5.47
C GLY A 291 -4.19 6.24 4.73
N VAL A 292 -4.28 5.28 3.79
CA VAL A 292 -3.15 4.87 2.93
C VAL A 292 -2.62 6.05 2.13
N SER A 293 -3.49 6.76 1.41
CA SER A 293 -3.06 7.85 0.53
C SER A 293 -2.44 9.01 1.29
N ILE A 294 -2.98 9.41 2.45
CA ILE A 294 -2.37 10.47 3.27
C ILE A 294 -1.00 10.02 3.80
N ASN A 295 -0.92 8.84 4.41
CA ASN A 295 0.32 8.34 5.02
C ASN A 295 1.44 8.21 3.98
N GLU A 296 1.14 7.58 2.83
CA GLU A 296 2.15 7.34 1.80
C GLU A 296 2.53 8.61 1.03
N GLU A 297 1.60 9.50 0.65
CA GLU A 297 1.96 10.73 -0.05
C GLU A 297 2.81 11.68 0.83
N VAL A 298 2.43 11.85 2.11
CA VAL A 298 3.17 12.74 3.02
C VAL A 298 4.57 12.18 3.30
N MET A 299 4.71 10.88 3.57
CA MET A 299 6.02 10.26 3.76
C MET A 299 6.89 10.36 2.51
N MET A 300 6.35 10.01 1.35
CA MET A 300 7.13 9.87 0.12
C MET A 300 7.43 11.22 -0.53
N ARG A 301 6.43 12.07 -0.73
CA ARG A 301 6.57 13.35 -1.45
C ARG A 301 6.82 14.51 -0.50
N GLY A 302 6.10 14.56 0.62
CA GLY A 302 6.24 15.64 1.59
C GLY A 302 7.56 15.61 2.36
N TRP A 303 8.07 14.42 2.69
CA TRP A 303 9.31 14.26 3.46
C TRP A 303 10.47 13.72 2.63
N MET A 304 10.36 12.51 2.09
CA MET A 304 11.50 11.86 1.43
C MET A 304 11.97 12.61 0.18
N PHE A 305 11.05 13.01 -0.70
CA PHE A 305 11.38 13.76 -1.91
C PHE A 305 11.91 15.17 -1.60
N VAL A 306 11.26 15.93 -0.71
CA VAL A 306 11.67 17.30 -0.36
C VAL A 306 13.03 17.31 0.34
N LEU A 307 13.23 16.47 1.36
CA LEU A 307 14.52 16.41 2.05
C LEU A 307 15.61 15.80 1.15
N GLY A 308 15.25 14.80 0.33
CA GLY A 308 16.16 14.17 -0.62
C GLY A 308 16.67 15.17 -1.66
N SER A 309 15.79 15.96 -2.27
CA SER A 309 16.16 16.96 -3.27
C SER A 309 17.02 18.08 -2.68
N ARG A 310 16.73 18.55 -1.45
CA ARG A 310 17.58 19.52 -0.74
C ARG A 310 18.95 18.97 -0.40
N CYS A 311 18.99 17.76 0.17
CA CYS A 311 20.24 17.10 0.56
C CYS A 311 21.13 16.88 -0.67
N ILE A 312 20.60 16.22 -1.71
CA ILE A 312 21.34 15.96 -2.94
C ILE A 312 21.74 17.28 -3.61
N GLY A 313 20.82 18.24 -3.70
CA GLY A 313 21.05 19.54 -4.33
C GLY A 313 22.20 20.30 -3.70
N THR A 314 22.18 20.42 -2.37
CA THR A 314 23.25 21.10 -1.63
C THR A 314 24.58 20.35 -1.68
N SER A 315 24.57 19.01 -1.60
CA SER A 315 25.81 18.20 -1.62
C SER A 315 26.45 18.08 -3.01
N SER A 316 25.66 18.17 -4.08
CA SER A 316 26.13 18.01 -5.46
C SER A 316 26.36 19.32 -6.19
N ALA A 317 26.11 20.46 -5.54
CA ALA A 317 26.04 21.73 -6.25
C ALA A 317 27.36 22.16 -6.90
N GLU A 318 28.51 21.80 -6.32
CA GLU A 318 29.84 22.08 -6.90
C GLU A 318 30.15 21.26 -8.16
N TRP A 319 29.35 20.22 -8.47
CA TRP A 319 29.52 19.42 -9.68
C TRP A 319 28.99 20.13 -10.93
N PHE A 320 28.26 21.23 -10.76
CA PHE A 320 27.54 21.91 -11.83
C PHE A 320 27.95 23.38 -11.96
N VAL A 321 27.78 23.91 -13.16
CA VAL A 321 28.15 25.30 -13.49
C VAL A 321 27.14 26.30 -12.91
N ASP A 322 25.87 25.90 -12.81
CA ASP A 322 24.79 26.75 -12.30
C ASP A 322 23.83 25.96 -11.38
N GLU A 323 23.16 26.68 -10.49
CA GLU A 323 22.29 26.11 -9.46
C GLU A 323 21.01 25.49 -10.03
N ARG A 324 20.54 25.93 -11.21
CA ARG A 324 19.34 25.34 -11.83
C ARG A 324 19.64 23.95 -12.37
N THR A 325 20.83 23.75 -12.93
CA THR A 325 21.31 22.42 -13.35
C THR A 325 21.50 21.51 -12.15
N ALA A 326 22.10 22.00 -11.05
CA ALA A 326 22.21 21.24 -9.80
C ALA A 326 20.83 20.86 -9.22
N ALA A 327 19.88 21.80 -9.18
CA ALA A 327 18.51 21.56 -8.73
C ALA A 327 17.81 20.50 -9.59
N THR A 328 17.97 20.57 -10.91
CA THR A 328 17.38 19.58 -11.84
C THR A 328 17.93 18.19 -11.58
N PHE A 329 19.26 18.07 -11.43
CA PHE A 329 19.89 16.80 -11.09
C PHE A 329 19.36 16.25 -9.75
N ALA A 330 19.28 17.11 -8.73
CA ALA A 330 18.81 16.72 -7.41
C ALA A 330 17.35 16.25 -7.40
N ILE A 331 16.48 16.93 -8.14
CA ILE A 331 15.09 16.53 -8.33
C ILE A 331 15.01 15.15 -8.99
N ILE A 332 15.74 14.93 -10.09
CA ILE A 332 15.75 13.64 -10.78
C ILE A 332 16.21 12.52 -9.84
N MET A 333 17.32 12.74 -9.11
CA MET A 333 17.83 11.74 -8.17
C MET A 333 16.87 11.49 -7.01
N ALA A 334 16.19 12.53 -6.49
CA ALA A 334 15.18 12.38 -5.45
C ALA A 334 13.96 11.60 -5.95
N ILE A 335 13.51 11.84 -7.19
CA ILE A 335 12.45 11.06 -7.85
C ILE A 335 12.85 9.59 -7.94
N LEU A 336 14.07 9.30 -8.42
CA LEU A 336 14.53 7.91 -8.57
C LEU A 336 14.66 7.21 -7.22
N LEU A 337 15.18 7.91 -6.20
CA LEU A 337 15.34 7.39 -4.86
C LEU A 337 13.99 7.08 -4.20
N GLN A 338 13.06 8.03 -4.22
CA GLN A 338 11.74 7.86 -3.60
C GLN A 338 10.91 6.81 -4.36
N SER A 339 10.99 6.76 -5.69
CA SER A 339 10.30 5.72 -6.48
C SER A 339 10.83 4.32 -6.20
N THR A 340 12.14 4.19 -6.00
CA THR A 340 12.76 2.92 -5.60
C THR A 340 12.29 2.48 -4.23
N PHE A 341 12.28 3.41 -3.26
CA PHE A 341 11.80 3.13 -1.92
C PHE A 341 10.32 2.74 -1.91
N PHE A 342 9.47 3.44 -2.67
CA PHE A 342 8.06 3.10 -2.84
C PHE A 342 7.86 1.67 -3.37
N ALA A 343 8.60 1.28 -4.41
CA ALA A 343 8.56 -0.10 -4.90
C ALA A 343 9.00 -1.09 -3.81
N MET A 344 10.09 -0.80 -3.08
CA MET A 344 10.60 -1.68 -2.03
C MET A 344 9.62 -1.89 -0.86
N LEU A 345 8.80 -0.88 -0.51
CA LEU A 345 7.74 -1.04 0.50
C LEU A 345 6.74 -2.15 0.15
N HIS A 346 6.62 -2.46 -1.15
CA HIS A 346 5.69 -3.47 -1.68
C HIS A 346 6.37 -4.82 -1.96
N TYR A 347 7.63 -4.99 -1.58
CA TYR A 347 8.37 -6.24 -1.83
C TYR A 347 7.74 -7.46 -1.14
N HIS A 348 7.15 -7.26 0.04
CA HIS A 348 6.47 -8.32 0.80
C HIS A 348 4.95 -8.35 0.58
N SER A 349 4.43 -7.51 -0.30
CA SER A 349 3.01 -7.52 -0.64
C SER A 349 2.62 -8.83 -1.33
N PRO A 350 1.42 -9.36 -1.06
CA PRO A 350 0.94 -10.56 -1.73
C PRO A 350 0.91 -10.40 -3.26
N GLY A 351 1.38 -11.42 -3.99
CA GLY A 351 1.49 -11.37 -5.45
C GLY A 351 2.71 -10.59 -5.97
N SER A 352 3.46 -9.89 -5.12
CA SER A 352 4.57 -9.04 -5.55
C SER A 352 5.70 -9.84 -6.23
N ASN A 353 6.22 -9.30 -7.32
CA ASN A 353 7.34 -9.83 -8.08
C ASN A 353 8.09 -8.71 -8.80
N TRP A 354 9.14 -9.04 -9.54
CA TRP A 354 9.97 -8.04 -10.21
C TRP A 354 9.19 -7.10 -11.15
N VAL A 355 8.16 -7.61 -11.84
CA VAL A 355 7.34 -6.80 -12.76
C VAL A 355 6.48 -5.80 -11.97
N SER A 356 5.84 -6.24 -10.88
CA SER A 356 5.05 -5.33 -10.04
C SER A 356 5.92 -4.24 -9.42
N LEU A 357 7.13 -4.58 -8.96
CA LEU A 357 8.08 -3.61 -8.40
C LEU A 357 8.55 -2.59 -9.45
N MET A 358 8.83 -3.04 -10.68
CA MET A 358 9.21 -2.13 -11.77
C MET A 358 8.05 -1.20 -12.15
N ASN A 359 6.82 -1.72 -12.23
CA ASN A 359 5.66 -0.89 -12.50
C ASN A 359 5.41 0.12 -11.36
N LEU A 360 5.54 -0.28 -10.10
CA LEU A 360 5.43 0.65 -8.97
C LEU A 360 6.54 1.69 -8.95
N PHE A 361 7.75 1.35 -9.39
CA PHE A 361 8.82 2.32 -9.58
C PHE A 361 8.40 3.40 -10.61
N VAL A 362 7.83 2.99 -11.75
CA VAL A 362 7.28 3.94 -12.74
C VAL A 362 6.10 4.73 -12.15
N GLY A 363 5.25 4.09 -11.35
CA GLY A 363 4.16 4.75 -10.63
C GLY A 363 4.65 5.82 -9.64
N GLY A 364 5.75 5.56 -8.93
CA GLY A 364 6.42 6.53 -8.05
C GLY A 364 6.96 7.74 -8.80
N ILE A 365 7.49 7.52 -10.01
CA ILE A 365 7.91 8.62 -10.90
C ILE A 365 6.68 9.45 -11.27
N ALA A 366 5.63 8.83 -11.79
CA ALA A 366 4.40 9.52 -12.18
C ALA A 366 3.78 10.30 -11.01
N ALA A 367 3.79 9.73 -9.81
CA ALA A 367 3.26 10.39 -8.64
C ALA A 367 4.15 11.54 -8.12
N SER A 368 5.45 11.55 -8.42
CA SER A 368 6.31 12.72 -8.20
C SER A 368 5.86 13.92 -9.04
N PHE A 369 5.39 13.67 -10.28
CA PHE A 369 4.89 14.74 -11.12
C PHE A 369 3.63 15.39 -10.54
N ASN A 370 2.75 14.64 -9.87
CA ASN A 370 1.57 15.23 -9.19
C ASN A 370 1.98 16.32 -8.19
N PHE A 371 3.02 16.06 -7.39
CA PHE A 371 3.54 17.03 -6.42
C PHE A 371 4.15 18.25 -7.12
N MET A 372 4.95 18.03 -8.16
CA MET A 372 5.65 19.11 -8.85
C MET A 372 4.71 20.00 -9.69
N VAL A 373 3.77 19.44 -10.47
CA VAL A 373 2.83 20.26 -11.27
C VAL A 373 1.93 21.10 -10.38
N ALA A 374 1.66 20.63 -9.16
CA ALA A 374 0.86 21.33 -8.16
C ALA A 374 1.68 22.34 -7.34
N GLY A 375 2.90 22.68 -7.78
CA GLY A 375 3.76 23.68 -7.15
C GLY A 375 4.31 23.26 -5.79
N GLY A 376 4.44 21.95 -5.52
CA GLY A 376 4.89 21.42 -4.23
C GLY A 376 3.77 21.16 -3.23
N THR A 377 2.51 21.10 -3.66
CA THR A 377 1.39 20.72 -2.78
C THR A 377 1.03 19.23 -2.92
N LEU A 378 0.58 18.61 -1.82
CA LEU A 378 0.25 17.18 -1.78
C LEU A 378 -1.20 16.86 -2.19
N TRP A 379 -2.10 17.84 -2.18
CA TRP A 379 -3.55 17.58 -2.35
C TRP A 379 -3.88 16.91 -3.68
N LEU A 380 -3.20 17.30 -4.77
CA LEU A 380 -3.34 16.65 -6.08
C LEU A 380 -2.90 15.18 -6.03
N GLY A 381 -1.74 14.91 -5.42
CA GLY A 381 -1.20 13.56 -5.25
C GLY A 381 -2.08 12.67 -4.36
N ILE A 382 -2.56 13.21 -3.24
CA ILE A 382 -3.46 12.51 -2.30
C ILE A 382 -4.76 12.14 -3.01
N GLY A 383 -5.35 13.07 -3.76
CA GLY A 383 -6.55 12.82 -4.55
C GLY A 383 -6.31 11.74 -5.60
N TRP A 384 -5.21 11.84 -6.35
CA TRP A 384 -4.84 10.88 -7.39
C TRP A 384 -4.66 9.47 -6.84
N HIS A 385 -3.89 9.33 -5.76
CA HIS A 385 -3.63 8.06 -5.12
C HIS A 385 -4.92 7.47 -4.52
N PHE A 386 -5.73 8.27 -3.85
CA PHE A 386 -7.00 7.80 -3.30
C PHE A 386 -7.94 7.32 -4.41
N GLY A 387 -8.09 8.12 -5.48
CA GLY A 387 -8.92 7.78 -6.64
C GLY A 387 -8.44 6.50 -7.35
N TRP A 388 -7.14 6.34 -7.54
CA TRP A 388 -6.52 5.12 -8.08
C TRP A 388 -6.88 3.90 -7.24
N ASN A 389 -6.64 3.97 -5.93
CA ASN A 389 -6.81 2.84 -5.02
C ASN A 389 -8.26 2.40 -4.86
N ILE A 390 -9.17 3.34 -4.57
CA ILE A 390 -10.57 3.00 -4.28
C ILE A 390 -11.26 2.48 -5.53
N PHE A 391 -10.94 3.03 -6.71
CA PHE A 391 -11.50 2.54 -7.96
C PHE A 391 -10.97 1.16 -8.31
N MET A 392 -9.65 0.97 -8.25
CA MET A 392 -9.04 -0.34 -8.54
C MET A 392 -9.58 -1.43 -7.62
N GLY A 393 -9.52 -1.17 -6.31
CA GLY A 393 -9.90 -2.08 -5.25
C GLY A 393 -11.38 -2.43 -5.26
N HIS A 394 -12.18 -1.45 -4.85
CA HIS A 394 -13.54 -1.70 -4.38
C HIS A 394 -14.61 -1.20 -5.33
N VAL A 395 -14.32 -0.31 -6.28
CA VAL A 395 -15.27 -0.03 -7.36
C VAL A 395 -15.17 -1.10 -8.44
N LEU A 396 -13.96 -1.44 -8.90
CA LEU A 396 -13.73 -2.33 -10.04
C LEU A 396 -13.38 -3.77 -9.64
N GLY A 397 -13.32 -4.08 -8.34
CA GLY A 397 -13.17 -5.43 -7.81
C GLY A 397 -11.85 -6.10 -8.15
N ARG A 398 -10.77 -5.33 -8.20
CA ARG A 398 -9.41 -5.82 -8.46
C ARG A 398 -8.58 -5.69 -7.17
N SER A 399 -7.43 -6.36 -7.07
CA SER A 399 -6.52 -6.08 -5.95
C SER A 399 -5.83 -4.74 -6.16
N THR A 400 -5.51 -4.05 -5.06
CA THR A 400 -4.65 -2.87 -5.02
C THR A 400 -3.36 -3.28 -4.30
N SER A 401 -2.26 -3.50 -5.02
CA SER A 401 -0.97 -3.92 -4.45
C SER A 401 -1.04 -5.14 -3.49
N GLY A 402 -1.90 -6.12 -3.79
CA GLY A 402 -2.06 -7.34 -2.98
C GLY A 402 -2.86 -7.16 -1.68
N ILE A 403 -3.42 -5.97 -1.44
CA ILE A 403 -4.30 -5.67 -0.32
C ILE A 403 -5.56 -6.56 -0.43
N PRO A 404 -5.99 -7.22 0.66
CA PRO A 404 -7.20 -8.01 0.62
C PRO A 404 -8.43 -7.17 0.28
N MET A 405 -9.51 -7.78 -0.19
CA MET A 405 -10.80 -7.09 -0.37
C MET A 405 -11.80 -7.49 0.72
N SER A 406 -12.72 -6.59 1.07
CA SER A 406 -13.86 -6.91 1.95
C SER A 406 -15.21 -6.86 1.23
N CYS A 407 -15.28 -6.05 0.17
CA CYS A 407 -16.41 -5.94 -0.74
C CYS A 407 -15.95 -5.38 -2.09
N ALA A 408 -16.83 -5.45 -3.09
CA ALA A 408 -16.64 -4.80 -4.39
C ALA A 408 -17.97 -4.37 -5.03
N VAL A 409 -18.01 -3.17 -5.63
CA VAL A 409 -19.14 -2.68 -6.43
C VAL A 409 -19.27 -3.52 -7.70
N LEU A 410 -18.17 -3.79 -8.40
CA LEU A 410 -18.12 -4.76 -9.49
C LEU A 410 -17.40 -6.01 -8.98
N ASN A 411 -18.06 -7.15 -8.97
CA ASN A 411 -17.41 -8.41 -8.69
C ASN A 411 -16.79 -8.95 -9.99
N VAL A 412 -15.47 -9.05 -10.02
CA VAL A 412 -14.71 -9.30 -11.24
C VAL A 412 -13.83 -10.53 -11.09
N VAL A 413 -13.89 -11.40 -12.10
CA VAL A 413 -12.97 -12.51 -12.27
C VAL A 413 -12.04 -12.19 -13.43
N PRO A 414 -10.72 -12.21 -13.24
CA PRO A 414 -9.76 -12.23 -14.33
C PRO A 414 -9.54 -13.64 -14.87
N ARG A 415 -9.16 -13.68 -16.13
CA ARG A 415 -8.92 -14.90 -16.88
C ARG A 415 -7.72 -15.67 -16.31
N PRO A 416 -7.83 -16.97 -16.02
CA PRO A 416 -6.71 -17.76 -15.52
C PRO A 416 -5.65 -18.02 -16.61
N CYS A 417 -6.04 -18.82 -17.61
CA CYS A 417 -5.17 -19.39 -18.62
C CYS A 417 -5.91 -19.42 -19.95
N TRP A 418 -5.17 -19.36 -21.05
CA TRP A 418 -5.69 -19.67 -22.38
C TRP A 418 -4.57 -20.25 -23.25
N ASN A 419 -4.88 -21.32 -23.99
CA ASN A 419 -3.91 -22.08 -24.76
C ASN A 419 -2.65 -22.47 -23.94
N GLY A 420 -2.84 -22.83 -22.67
CA GLY A 420 -1.75 -23.21 -21.76
C GLY A 420 -0.91 -22.06 -21.19
N ASN A 421 -1.19 -20.80 -21.57
CA ASN A 421 -0.47 -19.63 -21.07
C ASN A 421 -1.27 -18.91 -19.99
N SER A 422 -0.61 -18.57 -18.88
CA SER A 422 -1.18 -17.73 -17.82
C SER A 422 -1.47 -16.32 -18.35
N TYR A 423 -2.65 -15.80 -18.01
CA TYR A 423 -3.05 -14.43 -18.33
C TYR A 423 -2.67 -13.42 -17.25
N GLU A 424 -2.02 -13.89 -16.19
CA GLU A 424 -1.63 -13.07 -15.04
C GLU A 424 -0.81 -11.85 -15.42
N ARG A 425 0.07 -11.97 -16.42
CA ARG A 425 0.87 -10.84 -16.91
C ARG A 425 0.02 -9.67 -17.41
N TYR A 426 -1.19 -9.95 -17.90
CA TYR A 426 -2.05 -8.96 -18.51
C TYR A 426 -2.87 -8.18 -17.48
N HIS A 427 -3.50 -8.90 -16.55
CA HIS A 427 -4.41 -8.33 -15.55
C HIS A 427 -3.78 -8.20 -14.14
N GLY A 428 -2.53 -8.62 -13.99
CA GLY A 428 -1.70 -8.46 -12.80
C GLY A 428 -1.98 -9.40 -11.61
N GLY A 429 -2.73 -10.48 -11.82
CA GLY A 429 -2.83 -11.55 -10.83
C GLY A 429 -3.37 -11.14 -9.46
N MET A 430 -2.75 -11.70 -8.42
CA MET A 430 -3.06 -11.44 -7.01
C MET A 430 -2.64 -10.03 -6.58
N PHE A 431 -1.59 -9.47 -7.20
CA PHE A 431 -1.13 -8.11 -6.92
C PHE A 431 -2.11 -7.06 -7.42
N GLY A 432 -2.75 -7.33 -8.56
CA GLY A 432 -3.73 -6.47 -9.20
C GLY A 432 -3.20 -5.72 -10.43
N PRO A 433 -4.01 -4.86 -11.06
CA PRO A 433 -3.70 -4.20 -12.32
C PRO A 433 -2.35 -3.49 -12.38
N GLU A 434 -1.81 -3.07 -11.23
CA GLU A 434 -0.47 -2.48 -11.09
C GLU A 434 0.68 -3.40 -11.55
N GLN A 435 0.52 -4.72 -11.48
CA GLN A 435 1.45 -5.69 -12.06
C GLN A 435 1.20 -5.92 -13.56
N GLY A 436 0.01 -5.59 -14.04
CA GLY A 436 -0.42 -5.83 -15.42
C GLY A 436 0.38 -5.02 -16.44
N VAL A 437 0.42 -5.51 -17.69
CA VAL A 437 1.10 -4.81 -18.79
C VAL A 437 0.54 -3.42 -19.11
N LEU A 438 -0.68 -3.11 -18.67
CA LEU A 438 -1.33 -1.81 -18.90
C LEU A 438 -0.99 -0.77 -17.83
N ALA A 439 -0.35 -1.13 -16.71
CA ALA A 439 -0.05 -0.16 -15.65
C ALA A 439 0.84 1.01 -16.14
N PRO A 440 1.94 0.78 -16.89
CA PRO A 440 2.75 1.88 -17.44
C PRO A 440 1.96 2.84 -18.33
N LEU A 441 1.00 2.33 -19.11
CA LEU A 441 0.13 3.15 -19.94
C LEU A 441 -0.74 4.07 -19.08
N ALA A 442 -1.32 3.57 -17.98
CA ALA A 442 -2.10 4.37 -17.05
C ALA A 442 -1.26 5.48 -16.41
N TYR A 443 -0.02 5.17 -15.99
CA TYR A 443 0.89 6.17 -15.41
C TYR A 443 1.24 7.28 -16.40
N VAL A 444 1.62 6.93 -17.63
CA VAL A 444 1.93 7.92 -18.69
C VAL A 444 0.71 8.78 -18.99
N MET A 445 -0.47 8.17 -19.14
CA MET A 445 -1.70 8.91 -19.38
C MET A 445 -2.05 9.86 -18.24
N GLY A 446 -1.93 9.40 -16.99
CA GLY A 446 -2.12 10.22 -15.79
C GLY A 446 -1.17 11.43 -15.78
N THR A 447 0.12 11.21 -15.99
CA THR A 447 1.12 12.28 -16.06
C THR A 447 0.80 13.27 -17.18
N CYS A 448 0.43 12.80 -18.39
CA CYS A 448 0.04 13.67 -19.49
C CYS A 448 -1.21 14.50 -19.17
N MET A 449 -2.23 13.92 -18.54
CA MET A 449 -3.44 14.64 -18.11
C MET A 449 -3.10 15.73 -17.09
N MET A 450 -2.23 15.43 -16.12
CA MET A 450 -1.81 16.39 -15.11
C MET A 450 -1.02 17.55 -15.72
N ILE A 451 -0.07 17.26 -16.61
CA ILE A 451 0.67 18.30 -17.36
C ILE A 451 -0.28 19.13 -18.22
N TYR A 452 -1.29 18.53 -18.85
CA TYR A 452 -2.27 19.27 -19.63
C TYR A 452 -3.13 20.21 -18.76
N MET A 453 -3.51 19.77 -17.56
CA MET A 453 -4.38 20.53 -16.66
C MET A 453 -3.64 21.64 -15.89
N TYR A 454 -2.37 21.42 -15.52
CA TYR A 454 -1.58 22.34 -14.69
C TYR A 454 -0.46 23.05 -15.45
N GLY A 455 -0.15 22.62 -16.67
CA GLY A 455 1.03 23.09 -17.40
C GLY A 455 2.34 22.57 -16.79
N LEU A 456 3.42 23.27 -17.09
CA LEU A 456 4.76 22.97 -16.58
C LEU A 456 5.27 24.02 -15.58
N ASP A 457 4.53 25.11 -15.36
CA ASP A 457 4.98 26.24 -14.55
C ASP A 457 5.33 25.79 -13.12
N GLY A 458 4.49 24.96 -12.49
CA GLY A 458 4.78 24.40 -11.17
C GLY A 458 6.08 23.60 -11.08
N LEU A 459 6.46 22.88 -12.16
CA LEU A 459 7.75 22.16 -12.20
C LEU A 459 8.92 23.14 -12.21
N TRP A 460 8.80 24.21 -12.99
CA TRP A 460 9.83 25.24 -13.10
C TRP A 460 9.94 26.05 -11.82
N ASP A 461 8.82 26.40 -11.19
CA ASP A 461 8.77 27.10 -9.92
C ASP A 461 9.43 26.27 -8.81
N TYR A 462 9.14 24.97 -8.75
CA TYR A 462 9.78 24.07 -7.79
C TYR A 462 11.30 23.99 -8.01
N ARG A 463 11.75 23.81 -9.27
CA ARG A 463 13.18 23.79 -9.62
C ARG A 463 13.88 25.10 -9.26
N ASP A 464 13.29 26.22 -9.63
CA ASP A 464 13.90 27.53 -9.41
C ASP A 464 13.90 27.88 -7.90
N GLY A 465 12.88 27.47 -7.16
CA GLY A 465 12.85 27.54 -5.69
C GLY A 465 13.98 26.74 -5.05
N LEU A 466 14.19 25.49 -5.49
CA LEU A 466 15.31 24.67 -5.02
C LEU A 466 16.67 25.26 -5.41
N ALA A 467 16.82 25.80 -6.63
CA ALA A 467 18.04 26.46 -7.08
C ALA A 467 18.38 27.67 -6.21
N LEU A 468 17.39 28.47 -5.82
CA LEU A 468 17.57 29.59 -4.88
C LEU A 468 18.01 29.13 -3.49
N GLN A 469 17.48 27.99 -3.00
CA GLN A 469 17.94 27.41 -1.73
C GLN A 469 19.38 26.91 -1.84
N ILE A 470 19.72 26.25 -2.94
CA ILE A 470 21.07 25.79 -3.25
C ILE A 470 22.05 26.96 -3.38
N ALA A 471 21.62 28.13 -3.88
CA ALA A 471 22.47 29.33 -3.97
C ALA A 471 22.77 29.97 -2.61
N LYS A 472 21.87 29.82 -1.64
CA LYS A 472 22.03 30.34 -0.26
C LYS A 472 22.92 29.44 0.62
N ARG A 473 23.56 28.42 0.03
CA ARG A 473 24.27 27.34 0.75
C ARG A 473 25.45 27.80 1.59
#